data_AF-A0A2N1UD24-F1
#
_entry.id   AF-A0A2N1UD24-F1
#
_cell.length_a   1.000
_cell.length_b   1.000
_cell.length_c   1.000
_cell.angle_alpha   90.00
_cell.angle_beta   90.00
_cell.angle_gamma   90.00
#
_symmetry.space_group_name_H-M   'P 1'
#
loop_
_entity.id
_entity.type
_entity.pdbx_description
1 polymer ?
#
loop_
_entity_poly.entity_id
_entity_poly.type
_entity_poly.pdbx_seq_one_letter_code
_entity_poly.pdbx_strand_id
1 'polypeptide(L)'
;MRVECLNSNTVLPQASRPSSRRPLGLRAEGRGPRVAVFVFVFALTAQATTIGIDQLALWAGGTIGLGSGVSIDAPIASGGNISTGSNVNLTYVYTESNVWLGNNTVVSGDVFANGQVQTGSNVVIGGSSSSFADFTLPQLDFLQQSAFGTDNIYGPKNSTTTLTAGEYADWSFDKNTTLNLSAGEYSLKNFWLGKDGVVNIDTSAGDVTLNLVGQFSTSSDVSFITSGSGSLYINIFGSSAWLGRGTSLAAAMTVYGGDFGAGRSAQLTGSFFATGNIWLDRDSQLGFVSYQEIPEPSSLVIFAVSGLCFLVRKNRAARC
;
A
#
# COMPACT_ATOMS: atom_id res chain seq x y z
N MET A 1 -20.25 -11.02 -47.01
CA MET A 1 -19.19 -11.40 -46.05
C MET A 1 -19.42 -12.87 -45.73
N ARG A 2 -18.48 -13.73 -46.15
CA ARG A 2 -18.66 -15.17 -46.34
C ARG A 2 -18.20 -15.89 -45.07
N VAL A 3 -19.05 -16.76 -44.53
CA VAL A 3 -18.77 -17.62 -43.38
C VAL A 3 -18.11 -18.90 -43.89
N GLU A 4 -16.89 -19.19 -43.43
CA GLU A 4 -16.23 -20.48 -43.63
C GLU A 4 -16.04 -21.16 -42.27
N CYS A 5 -16.72 -22.29 -42.11
CA CYS A 5 -16.45 -23.32 -41.13
C CYS A 5 -15.34 -24.23 -41.65
N LEU A 6 -14.44 -24.73 -40.78
CA LEU A 6 -13.57 -25.92 -40.88
C LEU A 6 -12.57 -25.82 -39.71
N ASN A 7 -12.11 -26.86 -39.01
CA ASN A 7 -12.33 -28.29 -39.05
C ASN A 7 -11.81 -28.89 -37.72
N SER A 8 -12.49 -29.89 -37.19
CA SER A 8 -12.10 -30.67 -36.01
C SER A 8 -11.04 -31.72 -36.36
N ASN A 9 -10.01 -31.91 -35.52
CA ASN A 9 -9.20 -33.13 -35.51
C ASN A 9 -8.72 -33.46 -34.09
N THR A 10 -9.45 -34.35 -33.43
CA THR A 10 -9.12 -34.95 -32.14
C THR A 10 -8.46 -36.29 -32.41
N VAL A 11 -7.18 -36.44 -32.03
CA VAL A 11 -6.45 -37.71 -32.11
C VAL A 11 -6.23 -38.23 -30.69
N LEU A 12 -6.87 -39.35 -30.36
CA LEU A 12 -6.67 -40.11 -29.12
C LEU A 12 -5.51 -41.11 -29.29
N PRO A 13 -4.57 -41.22 -28.33
CA PRO A 13 -3.59 -42.30 -28.35
C PRO A 13 -4.14 -43.62 -27.80
N GLN A 14 -3.84 -44.70 -28.53
CA GLN A 14 -4.22 -46.08 -28.27
C GLN A 14 -3.46 -46.71 -27.11
N ALA A 15 -4.17 -47.55 -26.34
CA ALA A 15 -3.63 -48.41 -25.31
C ALA A 15 -3.04 -49.71 -25.90
N SER A 16 -1.83 -50.09 -25.49
CA SER A 16 -1.26 -51.42 -25.76
C SER A 16 -0.76 -52.08 -24.48
N ARG A 17 -1.42 -53.18 -24.10
CA ARG A 17 -0.93 -54.29 -23.26
C ARG A 17 -1.18 -55.58 -24.06
N PRO A 18 -0.67 -56.78 -23.71
CA PRO A 18 0.40 -57.15 -22.76
C PRO A 18 1.47 -58.06 -23.44
N SER A 19 2.57 -58.39 -22.75
CA SER A 19 3.31 -59.61 -23.07
C SER A 19 3.70 -60.38 -21.82
N SER A 20 3.53 -61.70 -21.92
CA SER A 20 3.63 -62.74 -20.92
C SER A 20 4.76 -63.69 -21.33
N ARG A 21 5.42 -64.29 -20.32
CA ARG A 21 6.31 -65.48 -20.28
C ARG A 21 7.59 -65.12 -19.51
N ARG A 22 8.18 -65.95 -18.63
CA ARG A 22 7.91 -67.25 -17.98
C ARG A 22 9.04 -67.44 -16.91
N PRO A 23 9.27 -68.61 -16.27
CA PRO A 23 9.36 -68.74 -14.82
C PRO A 23 10.78 -68.91 -14.20
N LEU A 24 10.79 -68.82 -12.86
CA LEU A 24 11.64 -69.48 -11.85
C LEU A 24 13.10 -69.85 -12.20
N GLY A 25 14.03 -69.12 -11.59
CA GLY A 25 15.30 -69.64 -11.12
C GLY A 25 15.40 -69.48 -9.60
N LEU A 26 15.14 -70.56 -8.85
CA LEU A 26 15.44 -70.66 -7.42
C LEU A 26 16.96 -70.74 -7.27
N ARG A 27 17.59 -69.70 -6.73
CA ARG A 27 19.00 -69.72 -6.33
C ARG A 27 19.09 -69.54 -4.82
N ALA A 28 19.77 -70.50 -4.20
CA ALA A 28 19.90 -70.68 -2.77
C ALA A 28 20.65 -69.53 -2.07
N GLU A 29 20.35 -69.46 -0.79
CA GLU A 29 20.66 -68.46 0.21
C GLU A 29 22.16 -68.08 0.34
N GLY A 30 22.39 -66.79 0.56
CA GLY A 30 23.48 -66.27 1.35
C GLY A 30 22.92 -65.22 2.31
N ARG A 31 22.63 -65.61 3.56
CA ARG A 31 22.18 -64.68 4.61
C ARG A 31 23.36 -63.83 5.08
N GLY A 32 23.63 -62.74 4.36
CA GLY A 32 24.36 -61.59 4.89
C GLY A 32 23.47 -60.77 5.85
N PRO A 33 24.05 -59.96 6.74
CA PRO A 33 23.30 -59.14 7.70
C PRO A 33 22.30 -58.25 6.96
N ARG A 34 21.01 -58.40 7.29
CA ARG A 34 19.95 -57.55 6.77
C ARG A 34 20.05 -56.19 7.45
N VAL A 35 20.65 -55.20 6.78
CA VAL A 35 20.59 -53.81 7.19
C VAL A 35 19.16 -53.31 6.94
N ALA A 36 18.41 -53.09 8.01
CA ALA A 36 17.12 -52.42 7.93
C ALA A 36 17.38 -50.94 7.68
N VAL A 37 17.14 -50.47 6.45
CA VAL A 37 17.15 -49.05 6.13
C VAL A 37 15.81 -48.48 6.54
N PHE A 38 15.79 -47.80 7.68
CA PHE A 38 14.64 -47.01 8.10
C PHE A 38 14.68 -45.68 7.36
N VAL A 39 13.81 -45.53 6.35
CA VAL A 39 13.58 -44.24 5.69
C VAL A 39 12.61 -43.46 6.57
N PHE A 40 13.14 -42.50 7.32
CA PHE A 40 12.32 -41.52 8.02
C PHE A 40 11.94 -40.42 7.04
N VAL A 41 10.66 -40.39 6.64
CA VAL A 41 10.09 -39.24 5.93
C VAL A 41 9.72 -38.21 6.98
N PHE A 42 10.59 -37.22 7.17
CA PHE A 42 10.24 -36.03 7.95
C PHE A 42 9.38 -35.14 7.06
N ALA A 43 8.09 -35.03 7.38
CA ALA A 43 7.25 -33.97 6.83
C ALA A 43 7.70 -32.65 7.46
N LEU A 44 8.52 -31.88 6.74
CA LEU A 44 8.76 -30.49 7.08
C LEU A 44 7.45 -29.73 6.83
N THR A 45 6.75 -29.37 7.89
CA THR A 45 5.66 -28.39 7.78
C THR A 45 6.31 -27.06 7.43
N ALA A 46 6.13 -26.60 6.20
CA ALA A 46 6.50 -25.25 5.82
C ALA A 46 5.79 -24.29 6.77
N GLN A 47 6.55 -23.52 7.56
CA GLN A 47 5.96 -22.47 8.37
C GLN A 47 5.46 -21.39 7.42
N ALA A 48 4.17 -21.09 7.46
CA ALA A 48 3.60 -19.96 6.73
C ALA A 48 4.37 -18.70 7.15
N THR A 49 5.03 -18.06 6.19
CA THR A 49 5.77 -16.83 6.44
C THR A 49 4.76 -15.70 6.53
N THR A 50 4.34 -15.34 7.74
CA THR A 50 3.49 -14.17 7.95
C THR A 50 4.34 -12.90 7.83
N ILE A 51 4.02 -12.05 6.86
CA ILE A 51 4.62 -10.72 6.70
C ILE A 51 3.81 -9.71 7.53
N GLY A 52 4.50 -8.96 8.39
CA GLY A 52 3.89 -7.87 9.16
C GLY A 52 3.68 -6.63 8.29
N ILE A 53 2.65 -5.83 8.58
CA ILE A 53 2.40 -4.61 7.82
C ILE A 53 3.50 -3.56 8.00
N ASP A 54 4.16 -3.58 9.16
CA ASP A 54 5.31 -2.76 9.54
C ASP A 54 6.59 -3.08 8.72
N GLN A 55 6.58 -4.19 7.98
CA GLN A 55 7.67 -4.61 7.10
C GLN A 55 7.44 -4.19 5.64
N LEU A 56 6.28 -3.60 5.34
CA LEU A 56 5.88 -3.21 3.99
C LEU A 56 6.13 -1.72 3.75
N ALA A 57 6.74 -1.38 2.61
CA ALA A 57 6.80 0.00 2.14
C ALA A 57 5.53 0.40 1.38
N LEU A 58 4.89 -0.57 0.74
CA LEU A 58 3.71 -0.34 -0.08
C LEU A 58 2.68 -1.45 0.19
N TRP A 59 1.47 -1.07 0.58
CA TRP A 59 0.36 -2.01 0.75
C TRP A 59 -0.91 -1.46 0.11
N ALA A 60 -1.58 -2.29 -0.69
CA ALA A 60 -2.90 -1.97 -1.23
C ALA A 60 -3.91 -3.07 -0.89
N GLY A 61 -5.08 -2.71 -0.37
CA GLY A 61 -6.20 -3.67 -0.27
C GLY A 61 -6.72 -4.06 -1.66
N GLY A 62 -6.68 -3.12 -2.61
CA GLY A 62 -6.93 -3.31 -4.03
C GLY A 62 -5.66 -3.64 -4.82
N THR A 63 -5.59 -3.16 -6.06
CA THR A 63 -4.50 -3.45 -7.02
C THR A 63 -3.33 -2.46 -6.85
N ILE A 64 -2.10 -2.95 -7.05
CA ILE A 64 -0.91 -2.10 -7.24
C ILE A 64 -0.54 -2.06 -8.73
N GLY A 65 -0.54 -0.87 -9.32
CA GLY A 65 -0.04 -0.62 -10.67
C GLY A 65 1.24 0.21 -10.67
N LEU A 66 2.33 -0.33 -11.20
CA LEU A 66 3.62 0.35 -11.30
C LEU A 66 3.95 0.66 -12.76
N GLY A 67 4.21 1.92 -13.07
CA GLY A 67 4.66 2.37 -14.39
C GLY A 67 6.06 1.88 -14.74
N SER A 68 6.50 2.12 -15.97
CA SER A 68 7.86 1.79 -16.38
C SER A 68 8.92 2.58 -15.61
N GLY A 69 10.06 1.97 -15.30
CA GLY A 69 11.16 2.64 -14.62
C GLY A 69 10.95 2.85 -13.12
N VAL A 70 9.85 2.36 -12.55
CA VAL A 70 9.61 2.44 -11.10
C VAL A 70 10.64 1.61 -10.33
N SER A 71 11.12 2.14 -9.20
CA SER A 71 12.06 1.44 -8.32
C SER A 71 11.55 1.48 -6.88
N ILE A 72 11.37 0.32 -6.26
CA ILE A 72 10.94 0.18 -4.86
C ILE A 72 11.93 -0.74 -4.16
N ASP A 73 12.70 -0.19 -3.21
CA ASP A 73 13.72 -0.93 -2.46
C ASP A 73 13.16 -1.46 -1.13
N ALA A 74 12.05 -2.20 -1.21
CA ALA A 74 11.39 -2.81 -0.05
C ALA A 74 10.29 -3.80 -0.46
N PRO A 75 9.78 -4.59 0.50
CA PRO A 75 8.60 -5.42 0.29
C PRO A 75 7.35 -4.61 -0.08
N ILE A 76 6.61 -5.12 -1.06
CA ILE A 76 5.28 -4.62 -1.44
C ILE A 76 4.24 -5.73 -1.32
N ALA A 77 3.02 -5.37 -0.95
CA ALA A 77 1.92 -6.33 -0.86
C ALA A 77 0.59 -5.79 -1.38
N SER A 78 -0.25 -6.67 -1.94
CA SER A 78 -1.55 -6.30 -2.51
C SER A 78 -2.60 -7.37 -2.29
N GLY A 79 -3.77 -6.99 -1.76
CA GLY A 79 -4.95 -7.88 -1.74
C GLY A 79 -5.51 -8.12 -3.15
N GLY A 80 -5.37 -7.14 -4.04
CA GLY A 80 -5.65 -7.25 -5.47
C GLY A 80 -4.45 -7.67 -6.30
N ASN A 81 -4.46 -7.37 -7.60
CA ASN A 81 -3.35 -7.74 -8.49
C ASN A 81 -2.13 -6.83 -8.30
N ILE A 82 -0.95 -7.30 -8.68
CA ILE A 82 0.24 -6.46 -8.87
C ILE A 82 0.62 -6.50 -10.35
N SER A 83 0.71 -5.34 -10.98
CA SER A 83 1.12 -5.21 -12.38
C SER A 83 2.24 -4.18 -12.54
N THR A 84 3.31 -4.56 -13.24
CA THR A 84 4.42 -3.65 -13.54
C THR A 84 4.52 -3.32 -15.03
N GLY A 85 4.99 -2.10 -15.32
CA GLY A 85 5.48 -1.70 -16.62
C GLY A 85 6.85 -2.32 -16.92
N SER A 86 7.63 -1.69 -17.79
CA SER A 86 8.97 -2.20 -18.13
C SER A 86 10.07 -1.57 -17.27
N ASN A 87 11.19 -2.27 -17.10
CA ASN A 87 12.38 -1.78 -16.38
C ASN A 87 12.08 -1.41 -14.92
N VAL A 88 11.27 -2.21 -14.23
CA VAL A 88 10.91 -1.99 -12.81
C VAL A 88 11.86 -2.78 -11.91
N ASN A 89 12.29 -2.19 -10.79
CA ASN A 89 13.12 -2.85 -9.78
C ASN A 89 12.33 -2.98 -8.47
N LEU A 90 12.19 -4.20 -7.95
CA LEU A 90 11.48 -4.53 -6.71
C LEU A 90 12.34 -5.42 -5.82
N THR A 91 12.02 -5.45 -4.52
CA THR A 91 12.69 -6.35 -3.58
C THR A 91 11.87 -7.62 -3.32
N TYR A 92 10.69 -7.51 -2.71
CA TYR A 92 9.79 -8.65 -2.48
C TYR A 92 8.37 -8.31 -2.92
N VAL A 93 7.66 -9.28 -3.48
CA VAL A 93 6.30 -9.11 -4.01
C VAL A 93 5.36 -10.14 -3.39
N TYR A 94 4.30 -9.67 -2.73
CA TYR A 94 3.25 -10.50 -2.16
C TYR A 94 1.88 -10.09 -2.69
N THR A 95 1.08 -11.02 -3.18
CA THR A 95 -0.32 -10.72 -3.54
C THR A 95 -1.28 -11.89 -3.29
N GLU A 96 -2.49 -11.55 -2.82
CA GLU A 96 -3.60 -12.50 -2.71
C GLU A 96 -4.29 -12.78 -4.06
N SER A 97 -3.80 -12.17 -5.14
CA SER A 97 -4.30 -12.34 -6.51
C SER A 97 -3.14 -12.63 -7.48
N ASN A 98 -3.18 -12.07 -8.70
CA ASN A 98 -2.20 -12.34 -9.74
C ASN A 98 -1.08 -11.30 -9.77
N VAL A 99 0.09 -11.72 -10.24
CA VAL A 99 1.24 -10.85 -10.56
C VAL A 99 1.47 -10.85 -12.07
N TRP A 100 1.59 -9.66 -12.66
CA TRP A 100 2.16 -9.46 -13.99
C TRP A 100 3.44 -8.62 -13.88
N LEU A 101 4.58 -9.19 -14.24
CA LEU A 101 5.86 -8.49 -14.31
C LEU A 101 6.17 -8.13 -15.77
N GLY A 102 6.19 -6.85 -16.11
CA GLY A 102 6.53 -6.37 -17.45
C GLY A 102 8.00 -6.61 -17.86
N ASN A 103 8.36 -6.19 -19.07
CA ASN A 103 9.68 -6.49 -19.65
C ASN A 103 10.83 -5.90 -18.83
N ASN A 104 11.95 -6.62 -18.73
CA ASN A 104 13.16 -6.21 -18.01
C ASN A 104 12.89 -5.84 -16.53
N THR A 105 11.85 -6.38 -15.92
CA THR A 105 11.62 -6.23 -14.47
C THR A 105 12.57 -7.12 -13.69
N VAL A 106 13.14 -6.57 -12.62
CA VAL A 106 13.99 -7.29 -11.68
C VAL A 106 13.32 -7.30 -10.32
N VAL A 107 13.14 -8.49 -9.75
CA VAL A 107 12.77 -8.70 -8.35
C VAL A 107 13.96 -9.35 -7.67
N SER A 108 14.60 -8.68 -6.73
CA SER A 108 15.83 -9.18 -6.11
C SER A 108 15.56 -10.34 -5.13
N GLY A 109 14.38 -10.36 -4.52
CA GLY A 109 13.90 -11.41 -3.62
C GLY A 109 12.80 -12.26 -4.23
N ASP A 110 11.80 -12.60 -3.40
CA ASP A 110 10.74 -13.55 -3.74
C ASP A 110 9.50 -12.89 -4.36
N VAL A 111 8.75 -13.68 -5.12
CA VAL A 111 7.42 -13.35 -5.65
C VAL A 111 6.43 -14.43 -5.21
N PHE A 112 5.49 -14.07 -4.34
CA PHE A 112 4.41 -14.93 -3.86
C PHE A 112 3.05 -14.41 -4.32
N ALA A 113 2.30 -15.26 -5.01
CA ALA A 113 0.95 -14.96 -5.47
C ALA A 113 0.00 -16.11 -5.09
N ASN A 114 -1.19 -15.80 -4.59
CA ASN A 114 -2.27 -16.80 -4.51
C ASN A 114 -2.88 -17.10 -5.88
N GLY A 115 -2.74 -16.20 -6.84
CA GLY A 115 -3.08 -16.39 -8.24
C GLY A 115 -1.88 -16.80 -9.09
N GLN A 116 -1.89 -16.37 -10.35
CA GLN A 116 -0.83 -16.63 -11.31
C GLN A 116 0.31 -15.61 -11.20
N VAL A 117 1.54 -16.06 -11.40
CA VAL A 117 2.69 -15.20 -11.71
C VAL A 117 2.97 -15.28 -13.21
N GLN A 118 2.84 -14.14 -13.90
CA GLN A 118 3.09 -14.00 -15.33
C GLN A 118 4.22 -12.99 -15.56
N THR A 119 5.03 -13.23 -16.59
CA THR A 119 6.20 -12.40 -16.90
C THR A 119 6.27 -12.02 -18.37
N GLY A 120 6.77 -10.82 -18.62
CA GLY A 120 7.21 -10.37 -19.93
C GLY A 120 8.60 -10.92 -20.28
N SER A 121 9.24 -10.29 -21.26
CA SER A 121 10.59 -10.66 -21.69
C SER A 121 11.65 -10.18 -20.70
N ASN A 122 12.70 -10.99 -20.50
CA ASN A 122 13.88 -10.67 -19.69
C ASN A 122 13.59 -10.30 -18.22
N VAL A 123 12.55 -10.90 -17.63
CA VAL A 123 12.29 -10.76 -16.19
C VAL A 123 13.27 -11.60 -15.38
N VAL A 124 13.80 -11.04 -14.29
CA VAL A 124 14.67 -11.73 -13.34
C VAL A 124 14.00 -11.74 -11.97
N ILE A 125 13.87 -12.92 -11.37
CA ILE A 125 13.46 -13.11 -9.98
C ILE A 125 14.64 -13.78 -9.28
N GLY A 126 15.25 -13.08 -8.32
CA GLY A 126 16.44 -13.53 -7.61
C GLY A 126 16.15 -14.61 -6.58
N GLY A 127 14.96 -14.59 -5.99
CA GLY A 127 14.46 -15.58 -5.05
C GLY A 127 13.52 -16.61 -5.69
N SER A 128 12.57 -17.09 -4.90
CA SER A 128 11.53 -18.03 -5.29
C SER A 128 10.37 -17.32 -6.00
N SER A 129 9.75 -18.00 -6.95
CA SER A 129 8.47 -17.60 -7.53
C SER A 129 7.44 -18.68 -7.25
N SER A 130 6.39 -18.32 -6.51
CA SER A 130 5.31 -19.22 -6.13
C SER A 130 3.98 -18.67 -6.61
N SER A 131 3.25 -19.48 -7.37
CA SER A 131 1.83 -19.27 -7.70
C SER A 131 0.99 -20.19 -6.83
N PHE A 132 -0.22 -19.76 -6.49
CA PHE A 132 -1.13 -20.50 -5.59
C PHE A 132 -0.52 -20.78 -4.20
N ALA A 133 0.19 -19.79 -3.64
CA ALA A 133 0.97 -19.94 -2.40
C ALA A 133 0.16 -20.09 -1.09
N ASP A 134 -1.17 -19.89 -1.14
CA ASP A 134 -2.11 -20.02 -0.02
C ASP A 134 -1.66 -19.28 1.25
N PHE A 135 -1.66 -17.94 1.17
CA PHE A 135 -1.40 -17.05 2.32
C PHE A 135 -2.45 -15.94 2.42
N THR A 136 -2.48 -15.27 3.56
CA THR A 136 -3.33 -14.09 3.79
C THR A 136 -2.45 -12.92 4.22
N LEU A 137 -2.71 -11.75 3.65
CA LEU A 137 -2.04 -10.51 3.98
C LEU A 137 -2.67 -9.85 5.21
N PRO A 138 -1.89 -9.05 5.96
CA PRO A 138 -2.48 -8.17 6.96
C PRO A 138 -3.50 -7.24 6.27
N GLN A 139 -4.61 -6.97 6.97
CA GLN A 139 -5.63 -6.03 6.53
C GLN A 139 -5.46 -4.72 7.29
N LEU A 140 -5.69 -3.59 6.61
CA LEU A 140 -5.84 -2.31 7.28
C LEU A 140 -7.27 -2.16 7.80
N ASP A 141 -7.39 -1.65 9.02
CA ASP A 141 -8.69 -1.28 9.57
C ASP A 141 -9.28 -0.11 8.78
N PHE A 142 -10.58 -0.17 8.52
CA PHE A 142 -11.32 0.98 8.00
C PHE A 142 -11.61 1.96 9.13
N LEU A 143 -10.72 2.93 9.29
CA LEU A 143 -10.92 4.01 10.24
C LEU A 143 -11.77 5.13 9.63
N GLN A 144 -12.50 5.84 10.49
CA GLN A 144 -13.23 7.04 10.14
C GLN A 144 -12.84 8.17 11.07
N GLN A 145 -12.66 9.35 10.49
CA GLN A 145 -12.58 10.60 11.23
C GLN A 145 -13.81 11.45 10.90
N SER A 146 -14.43 12.03 11.91
CA SER A 146 -15.67 12.82 11.74
C SER A 146 -15.50 14.31 12.00
N ALA A 147 -14.37 14.73 12.59
CA ALA A 147 -14.15 16.11 13.02
C ALA A 147 -13.06 16.80 12.18
N PHE A 148 -13.38 18.01 11.71
CA PHE A 148 -12.50 18.97 11.06
C PHE A 148 -13.09 20.38 11.29
N GLY A 149 -12.31 21.42 11.05
CA GLY A 149 -12.69 22.80 11.35
C GLY A 149 -13.53 23.45 10.25
N THR A 150 -13.89 24.71 10.43
CA THR A 150 -14.66 25.49 9.44
C THR A 150 -13.81 26.46 8.65
N ASP A 151 -12.57 26.71 9.08
CA ASP A 151 -11.75 27.78 8.56
C ASP A 151 -11.04 27.36 7.27
N ASN A 152 -11.25 28.14 6.21
CA ASN A 152 -10.58 27.95 4.94
C ASN A 152 -9.28 28.77 4.92
N ILE A 153 -8.17 28.09 4.61
CA ILE A 153 -6.87 28.71 4.45
C ILE A 153 -6.52 28.79 2.98
N TYR A 154 -6.25 30.01 2.52
CA TYR A 154 -5.81 30.28 1.16
C TYR A 154 -4.44 30.95 1.16
N GLY A 155 -3.49 30.39 0.40
CA GLY A 155 -2.21 31.02 0.11
C GLY A 155 -2.13 31.45 -1.35
N PRO A 156 -2.06 32.76 -1.65
CA PRO A 156 -1.89 33.24 -3.02
C PRO A 156 -0.50 32.89 -3.55
N LYS A 157 -0.32 32.98 -4.88
CA LYS A 157 0.96 32.71 -5.53
C LYS A 157 2.14 33.42 -4.83
N ASN A 158 3.25 32.69 -4.64
CA ASN A 158 4.49 33.18 -4.02
C ASN A 158 4.32 33.64 -2.55
N SER A 159 3.32 33.15 -1.81
CA SER A 159 3.14 33.47 -0.40
C SER A 159 3.80 32.45 0.53
N THR A 160 4.07 32.89 1.75
CA THR A 160 4.39 31.99 2.87
C THR A 160 3.25 32.03 3.88
N THR A 161 2.77 30.86 4.30
CA THR A 161 1.74 30.70 5.33
C THR A 161 2.29 29.79 6.43
N THR A 162 2.15 30.22 7.68
CA THR A 162 2.46 29.38 8.85
C THR A 162 1.17 29.06 9.56
N LEU A 163 0.91 27.79 9.81
CA LEU A 163 -0.27 27.34 10.53
C LEU A 163 0.14 26.65 11.82
N THR A 164 -0.62 26.90 12.87
CA THR A 164 -0.52 26.13 14.11
C THR A 164 -1.35 24.86 13.98
N ALA A 165 -0.99 23.82 14.73
CA ALA A 165 -1.83 22.64 14.92
C ALA A 165 -3.27 23.04 15.29
N GLY A 166 -4.25 22.31 14.78
CA GLY A 166 -5.66 22.65 14.93
C GLY A 166 -6.57 22.09 13.83
N GLU A 167 -7.82 22.54 13.84
CA GLU A 167 -8.87 22.07 12.95
C GLU A 167 -9.16 23.10 11.86
N TYR A 168 -9.25 22.66 10.60
CA TYR A 168 -9.48 23.51 9.43
C TYR A 168 -10.51 22.89 8.47
N ALA A 169 -11.09 23.69 7.59
CA ALA A 169 -11.90 23.19 6.48
C ALA A 169 -10.99 22.86 5.31
N ASP A 170 -10.79 23.82 4.40
CA ASP A 170 -9.99 23.60 3.18
C ASP A 170 -8.67 24.35 3.24
N TRP A 171 -7.58 23.67 2.86
CA TRP A 171 -6.28 24.27 2.60
C TRP A 171 -6.03 24.30 1.10
N SER A 172 -5.92 25.50 0.54
CA SER A 172 -5.70 25.69 -0.90
C SER A 172 -4.59 26.71 -1.13
N PHE A 173 -3.44 26.22 -1.57
CA PHE A 173 -2.27 27.05 -1.85
C PHE A 173 -1.99 27.05 -3.36
N ASP A 174 -1.78 28.23 -3.94
CA ASP A 174 -1.43 28.39 -5.36
C ASP A 174 0.04 28.01 -5.61
N LYS A 175 0.58 28.28 -6.79
CA LYS A 175 1.96 27.93 -7.16
C LYS A 175 3.00 28.74 -6.39
N ASN A 176 4.18 28.14 -6.23
CA ASN A 176 5.35 28.70 -5.53
C ASN A 176 5.06 29.13 -4.09
N THR A 177 4.08 28.54 -3.42
CA THR A 177 3.77 28.87 -2.02
C THR A 177 4.60 28.03 -1.06
N THR A 178 4.90 28.60 0.10
CA THR A 178 5.51 27.88 1.21
C THR A 178 4.52 27.75 2.36
N LEU A 179 4.22 26.53 2.78
CA LEU A 179 3.45 26.22 3.98
C LEU A 179 4.42 25.78 5.09
N ASN A 180 4.38 26.40 6.26
CA ASN A 180 5.15 25.98 7.42
C ASN A 180 4.23 25.37 8.47
N LEU A 181 4.57 24.16 8.91
CA LEU A 181 3.89 23.41 9.96
C LEU A 181 4.89 23.10 11.07
N SER A 182 4.47 23.27 12.32
CA SER A 182 5.20 22.75 13.50
C SER A 182 4.57 21.45 13.99
N ALA A 183 5.28 20.71 14.84
CA ALA A 183 4.78 19.53 15.55
C ALA A 183 3.35 19.74 16.10
N GLY A 184 2.53 18.69 15.98
CA GLY A 184 1.14 18.67 16.40
C GLY A 184 0.19 18.02 15.39
N GLU A 185 -1.09 18.03 15.72
CA GLU A 185 -2.16 17.41 14.92
C GLU A 185 -2.92 18.48 14.11
N TYR A 186 -3.12 18.21 12.82
CA TYR A 186 -3.87 19.07 11.91
C TYR A 186 -5.01 18.27 11.29
N SER A 187 -6.24 18.63 11.65
CA SER A 187 -7.44 17.96 11.16
C SER A 187 -8.14 18.84 10.14
N LEU A 188 -8.24 18.39 8.89
CA LEU A 188 -8.76 19.19 7.79
C LEU A 188 -9.66 18.40 6.84
N LYS A 189 -10.45 19.11 6.03
CA LYS A 189 -11.28 18.50 4.99
C LYS A 189 -10.46 18.21 3.75
N ASN A 190 -9.96 19.24 3.07
CA ASN A 190 -9.21 19.08 1.82
C ASN A 190 -7.86 19.77 1.87
N PHE A 191 -6.88 19.18 1.21
CA PHE A 191 -5.55 19.73 1.00
C PHE A 191 -5.23 19.83 -0.49
N TRP A 192 -4.90 21.03 -0.93
CA TRP A 192 -4.37 21.31 -2.26
C TRP A 192 -3.13 22.20 -2.18
N LEU A 193 -2.04 21.75 -2.81
CA LEU A 193 -0.82 22.53 -2.99
C LEU A 193 -0.45 22.65 -4.47
N GLY A 194 -0.38 23.88 -4.95
CA GLY A 194 -0.06 24.23 -6.33
C GLY A 194 1.38 23.91 -6.74
N LYS A 195 1.66 24.16 -8.02
CA LYS A 195 2.95 23.81 -8.65
C LYS A 195 4.13 24.45 -7.91
N ASP A 196 5.25 23.73 -7.79
CA ASP A 196 6.49 24.23 -7.18
C ASP A 196 6.28 24.69 -5.71
N GLY A 197 5.23 24.19 -5.05
CA GLY A 197 4.95 24.47 -3.65
C GLY A 197 5.89 23.73 -2.70
N VAL A 198 6.14 24.32 -1.54
CA VAL A 198 6.98 23.74 -0.48
C VAL A 198 6.18 23.63 0.81
N VAL A 199 6.23 22.47 1.46
CA VAL A 199 5.75 22.29 2.83
C VAL A 199 6.96 22.06 3.74
N ASN A 200 7.26 23.03 4.59
CA ASN A 200 8.27 22.88 5.64
C ASN A 200 7.60 22.29 6.88
N ILE A 201 8.12 21.16 7.35
CA ILE A 201 7.56 20.38 8.45
C ILE A 201 8.61 20.33 9.55
N ASP A 202 8.39 21.11 10.61
CA ASP A 202 9.25 21.16 11.78
C ASP A 202 8.77 20.13 12.82
N THR A 203 9.45 18.98 12.86
CA THR A 203 9.24 17.88 13.80
C THR A 203 10.19 17.94 15.00
N SER A 204 10.80 19.10 15.29
CA SER A 204 11.73 19.25 16.43
C SER A 204 11.07 19.11 17.79
N ALA A 205 9.77 19.42 17.89
CA ALA A 205 8.99 19.32 19.12
C ALA A 205 8.10 18.06 19.19
N GLY A 206 8.24 17.14 18.23
CA GLY A 206 7.41 15.94 18.11
C GLY A 206 6.95 15.72 16.67
N ASP A 207 6.05 14.77 16.49
CA ASP A 207 5.53 14.42 15.17
C ASP A 207 4.57 15.48 14.61
N VAL A 208 4.45 15.51 13.28
CA VAL A 208 3.38 16.24 12.59
C VAL A 208 2.41 15.23 12.02
N THR A 209 1.14 15.35 12.40
CA THR A 209 0.08 14.46 11.91
C THR A 209 -0.94 15.26 11.12
N LEU A 210 -1.14 14.89 9.85
CA LEU A 210 -2.19 15.43 9.00
C LEU A 210 -3.33 14.42 8.90
N ASN A 211 -4.52 14.85 9.28
CA ASN A 211 -5.71 14.04 9.42
C ASN A 211 -6.79 14.61 8.49
N LEU A 212 -7.06 13.96 7.35
CA LEU A 212 -7.90 14.47 6.28
C LEU A 212 -9.15 13.62 6.06
N VAL A 213 -10.33 14.23 6.04
CA VAL A 213 -11.59 13.53 5.70
C VAL A 213 -11.98 13.64 4.21
N GLY A 214 -11.22 14.40 3.44
CA GLY A 214 -11.44 14.67 2.03
C GLY A 214 -10.16 14.45 1.22
N GLN A 215 -9.99 15.20 0.13
CA GLN A 215 -8.94 14.93 -0.83
C GLN A 215 -7.59 15.49 -0.36
N PHE A 216 -6.53 14.69 -0.49
CA PHE A 216 -5.14 15.16 -0.40
C PHE A 216 -4.55 15.22 -1.79
N SER A 217 -4.17 16.40 -2.28
CA SER A 217 -3.62 16.51 -3.62
C SER A 217 -2.54 17.57 -3.80
N THR A 218 -1.59 17.27 -4.67
CA THR A 218 -0.54 18.21 -5.09
C THR A 218 -0.54 18.36 -6.60
N SER A 219 -0.08 19.53 -7.06
CA SER A 219 0.32 19.73 -8.45
C SER A 219 1.73 19.16 -8.68
N SER A 220 2.40 19.57 -9.77
CA SER A 220 3.75 19.09 -10.06
C SER A 220 4.83 19.79 -9.23
N ASP A 221 5.93 19.08 -9.03
CA ASP A 221 7.19 19.59 -8.49
C ASP A 221 7.06 20.14 -7.06
N VAL A 222 6.13 19.56 -6.27
CA VAL A 222 5.90 19.91 -4.85
C VAL A 222 6.89 19.18 -3.95
N SER A 223 7.41 19.86 -2.93
CA SER A 223 8.37 19.29 -1.98
C SER A 223 7.89 19.38 -0.53
N PHE A 224 7.87 18.26 0.16
CA PHE A 224 7.70 18.20 1.62
C PHE A 224 9.08 18.03 2.26
N ILE A 225 9.49 19.03 3.04
CA ILE A 225 10.80 19.12 3.66
C ILE A 225 10.61 18.96 5.17
N THR A 226 10.97 17.78 5.68
CA THR A 226 10.91 17.48 7.11
C THR A 226 12.24 17.78 7.77
N SER A 227 12.20 18.50 8.89
CA SER A 227 13.36 18.81 9.74
C SER A 227 13.03 18.48 11.19
N GLY A 228 13.99 17.93 11.93
CA GLY A 228 13.77 17.45 13.30
C GLY A 228 13.97 15.94 13.41
N SER A 229 13.58 15.36 14.54
CA SER A 229 13.70 13.92 14.80
C SER A 229 12.35 13.19 14.77
N GLY A 230 11.23 13.90 14.79
CA GLY A 230 9.91 13.32 14.63
C GLY A 230 9.58 13.03 13.15
N SER A 231 8.42 12.45 12.94
CA SER A 231 7.93 11.97 11.64
C SER A 231 6.74 12.78 11.13
N LEU A 232 6.48 12.66 9.82
CA LEU A 232 5.25 13.13 9.19
C LEU A 232 4.31 11.94 8.98
N TYR A 233 3.13 12.01 9.58
CA TYR A 233 2.02 11.08 9.33
C TYR A 233 0.95 11.78 8.51
N ILE A 234 0.42 11.11 7.49
CA ILE A 234 -0.69 11.60 6.67
C ILE A 234 -1.77 10.53 6.61
N ASN A 235 -2.89 10.79 7.26
CA ASN A 235 -4.05 9.91 7.32
C ASN A 235 -5.19 10.51 6.50
N ILE A 236 -5.74 9.75 5.57
CA ILE A 236 -6.82 10.20 4.68
C ILE A 236 -7.99 9.24 4.82
N PHE A 237 -9.16 9.75 5.21
CA PHE A 237 -10.34 8.97 5.57
C PHE A 237 -11.46 9.18 4.56
N GLY A 238 -11.95 8.08 3.97
CA GLY A 238 -13.09 8.06 3.05
C GLY A 238 -12.83 8.74 1.70
N SER A 239 -11.57 8.95 1.31
CA SER A 239 -11.19 9.72 0.14
C SER A 239 -9.86 9.21 -0.45
N SER A 240 -9.40 9.83 -1.53
CA SER A 240 -8.18 9.46 -2.24
C SER A 240 -7.08 10.52 -2.13
N ALA A 241 -5.86 10.07 -2.35
CA ALA A 241 -4.63 10.86 -2.35
C ALA A 241 -4.01 10.89 -3.74
N TRP A 242 -3.60 12.06 -4.22
CA TRP A 242 -2.92 12.21 -5.50
C TRP A 242 -1.72 13.14 -5.43
N LEU A 243 -0.52 12.59 -5.64
CA LEU A 243 0.71 13.37 -5.76
C LEU A 243 0.99 13.67 -7.23
N GLY A 244 1.16 14.93 -7.59
CA GLY A 244 1.53 15.30 -8.96
C GLY A 244 2.95 14.87 -9.34
N ARG A 245 3.27 15.02 -10.64
CA ARG A 245 4.59 14.70 -11.21
C ARG A 245 5.72 15.36 -10.42
N GLY A 246 6.80 14.66 -10.13
CA GLY A 246 7.98 15.24 -9.50
C GLY A 246 7.79 15.60 -8.02
N THR A 247 6.72 15.12 -7.38
CA THR A 247 6.51 15.37 -5.94
C THR A 247 7.56 14.61 -5.12
N SER A 248 8.16 15.29 -4.13
CA SER A 248 9.07 14.69 -3.15
C SER A 248 8.41 14.65 -1.78
N LEU A 249 8.30 13.47 -1.18
CA LEU A 249 7.60 13.27 0.10
C LEU A 249 8.28 12.19 0.95
N ALA A 250 8.63 12.54 2.19
CA ALA A 250 9.09 11.60 3.21
C ALA A 250 8.03 11.51 4.33
N ALA A 251 7.26 10.42 4.38
CA ALA A 251 6.13 10.27 5.31
C ALA A 251 5.69 8.82 5.49
N ALA A 252 4.94 8.57 6.57
CA ALA A 252 4.01 7.45 6.65
C ALA A 252 2.62 7.95 6.19
N MET A 253 2.13 7.44 5.06
CA MET A 253 0.83 7.83 4.50
C MET A 253 -0.13 6.64 4.48
N THR A 254 -1.34 6.83 5.02
CA THR A 254 -2.41 5.83 4.98
C THR A 254 -3.70 6.42 4.41
N VAL A 255 -4.28 5.72 3.43
CA VAL A 255 -5.55 6.05 2.78
C VAL A 255 -6.62 5.01 3.11
N TYR A 256 -7.49 5.37 4.04
CA TYR A 256 -8.64 4.58 4.46
C TYR A 256 -9.85 4.88 3.57
N GLY A 257 -10.45 3.86 2.96
CA GLY A 257 -11.60 4.00 2.07
C GLY A 257 -11.33 4.59 0.68
N GLY A 258 -10.08 4.63 0.19
CA GLY A 258 -9.80 5.17 -1.14
C GLY A 258 -8.45 4.78 -1.71
N ASP A 259 -8.08 5.45 -2.81
CA ASP A 259 -6.90 5.13 -3.60
C ASP A 259 -5.74 6.10 -3.33
N PHE A 260 -4.51 5.64 -3.58
CA PHE A 260 -3.31 6.48 -3.61
C PHE A 260 -2.68 6.47 -5.01
N GLY A 261 -2.39 7.65 -5.55
CA GLY A 261 -1.71 7.79 -6.83
C GLY A 261 -0.53 8.77 -6.74
N ALA A 262 0.54 8.46 -7.46
CA ALA A 262 1.66 9.37 -7.67
C ALA A 262 1.99 9.46 -9.16
N GLY A 263 2.07 10.70 -9.65
CA GLY A 263 2.47 11.00 -11.02
C GLY A 263 3.94 10.70 -11.27
N ARG A 264 4.34 10.77 -12.54
CA ARG A 264 5.69 10.44 -12.99
C ARG A 264 6.80 11.09 -12.15
N SER A 265 7.89 10.36 -11.93
CA SER A 265 9.09 10.83 -11.25
C SER A 265 8.83 11.30 -9.82
N ALA A 266 7.84 10.72 -9.12
CA ALA A 266 7.65 10.97 -7.70
C ALA A 266 8.79 10.35 -6.89
N GLN A 267 9.28 11.07 -5.89
CA GLN A 267 10.37 10.66 -5.01
C GLN A 267 9.80 10.46 -3.59
N LEU A 268 9.53 9.22 -3.24
CA LEU A 268 8.85 8.85 -2.01
C LEU A 268 9.83 8.17 -1.05
N THR A 269 9.74 8.50 0.22
CA THR A 269 10.46 7.82 1.29
C THR A 269 9.48 7.49 2.41
N GLY A 270 9.38 6.23 2.80
CA GLY A 270 8.53 5.81 3.91
C GLY A 270 7.62 4.63 3.62
N SER A 271 6.44 4.66 4.21
CA SER A 271 5.38 3.66 4.03
C SER A 271 4.12 4.31 3.45
N PHE A 272 3.55 3.66 2.43
CA PHE A 272 2.39 4.16 1.69
C PHE A 272 1.34 3.05 1.60
N PHE A 273 0.22 3.28 2.28
CA PHE A 273 -0.81 2.29 2.47
C PHE A 273 -2.14 2.81 1.94
N ALA A 274 -2.89 1.97 1.24
CA ALA A 274 -4.24 2.31 0.78
C ALA A 274 -5.16 1.09 0.86
N THR A 275 -6.34 1.24 1.44
CA THR A 275 -7.38 0.19 1.39
C THR A 275 -7.94 -0.03 -0.02
N GLY A 276 -7.87 0.99 -0.88
CA GLY A 276 -8.14 0.89 -2.31
C GLY A 276 -6.90 0.48 -3.10
N ASN A 277 -6.73 1.08 -4.27
CA ASN A 277 -5.64 0.80 -5.19
C ASN A 277 -4.46 1.76 -4.97
N ILE A 278 -3.29 1.34 -5.46
CA ILE A 278 -2.11 2.18 -5.54
C ILE A 278 -1.59 2.26 -6.98
N TRP A 279 -1.28 3.47 -7.44
CA TRP A 279 -0.63 3.69 -8.73
C TRP A 279 0.61 4.57 -8.60
N LEU A 280 1.76 4.05 -9.00
CA LEU A 280 2.98 4.84 -9.17
C LEU A 280 3.27 4.94 -10.67
N ASP A 281 3.20 6.14 -11.25
CA ASP A 281 3.53 6.35 -12.66
C ASP A 281 5.06 6.28 -12.87
N ARG A 282 5.47 6.39 -14.14
CA ARG A 282 6.83 6.12 -14.63
C ARG A 282 7.92 6.82 -13.84
N ASP A 283 9.06 6.16 -13.77
CA ASP A 283 10.32 6.68 -13.20
C ASP A 283 10.19 7.14 -11.73
N SER A 284 9.17 6.69 -11.00
CA SER A 284 8.98 7.01 -9.59
C SER A 284 9.84 6.10 -8.70
N GLN A 285 10.26 6.62 -7.56
CA GLN A 285 11.10 5.91 -6.60
C GLN A 285 10.42 5.87 -5.24
N LEU A 286 10.49 4.72 -4.58
CA LEU A 286 10.07 4.54 -3.19
C LEU A 286 11.22 3.91 -2.40
N GLY A 287 11.82 4.70 -1.51
CA GLY A 287 12.71 4.22 -0.46
C GLY A 287 11.92 3.89 0.80
N PHE A 288 12.32 2.85 1.53
CA PHE A 288 11.63 2.46 2.76
C PHE A 288 12.36 2.97 4.00
N VAL A 289 11.58 3.55 4.89
CA VAL A 289 11.96 3.81 6.27
C VAL A 289 10.82 3.26 7.12
N SER A 290 11.15 2.34 8.03
CA SER A 290 10.16 1.85 8.99
C SER A 290 9.84 2.99 9.95
N TYR A 291 8.56 3.36 10.01
CA TYR A 291 8.04 4.26 11.03
C TYR A 291 7.54 3.43 12.22
N GLN A 292 7.74 3.94 13.43
CA GLN A 292 7.08 3.37 14.59
C GLN A 292 5.56 3.54 14.45
N GLU A 293 4.79 2.69 15.15
CA GLU A 293 3.34 2.55 15.03
C GLU A 293 2.63 3.89 14.76
N ILE A 294 1.82 3.92 13.71
CA ILE A 294 1.03 5.09 13.32
C ILE A 294 0.17 5.46 14.52
N PRO A 295 0.29 6.67 15.09
CA PRO A 295 -0.54 7.08 16.21
C PRO A 295 -2.01 6.95 15.79
N GLU A 296 -2.80 6.17 16.53
CA GLU A 296 -4.24 6.16 16.33
C GLU A 296 -4.74 7.61 16.45
N PRO A 297 -5.63 8.06 15.54
CA PRO A 297 -6.17 9.41 15.63
C PRO A 297 -6.77 9.56 17.02
N SER A 298 -6.36 10.61 17.72
CA SER A 298 -6.90 10.88 19.04
C SER A 298 -8.40 11.12 18.86
N SER A 299 -9.21 10.10 19.12
CA SER A 299 -10.66 10.23 19.00
C SER A 299 -11.07 11.21 20.07
N LEU A 300 -11.19 12.49 19.69
CA LEU A 300 -11.71 13.53 20.53
C LEU A 300 -13.17 13.16 20.77
N VAL A 301 -13.40 12.43 21.86
CA VAL A 301 -14.72 12.15 22.38
C VAL A 301 -15.26 13.50 22.86
N ILE A 302 -15.87 14.26 21.95
CA ILE A 302 -16.68 15.42 22.28
C ILE A 302 -17.94 14.84 22.93
N PHE A 303 -17.85 14.58 24.23
CA PHE A 303 -19.03 14.49 25.07
C PHE A 303 -19.73 15.84 25.00
N ALA A 304 -20.83 15.90 24.25
CA ALA A 304 -21.78 16.98 24.31
C ALA A 304 -22.36 17.06 25.74
N VAL A 305 -21.64 17.72 26.66
CA VAL A 305 -22.17 18.19 27.95
C VAL A 305 -22.88 19.53 27.70
N SER A 306 -23.80 19.54 26.75
CA SER A 306 -24.63 20.69 26.39
C SER A 306 -26.10 20.29 26.50
N GLY A 307 -26.52 19.94 27.71
CA GLY A 307 -27.89 19.48 27.93
C GLY A 307 -28.44 19.55 29.36
N LEU A 308 -27.87 20.36 30.27
CA LEU A 308 -28.44 20.44 31.62
C LEU A 308 -28.15 21.77 32.33
N CYS A 309 -28.64 22.91 31.81
CA CYS A 309 -28.58 24.18 32.58
C CYS A 309 -29.71 25.22 32.40
N PHE A 310 -30.83 24.98 31.70
CA PHE A 310 -31.91 25.98 31.69
C PHE A 310 -33.32 25.38 31.79
N LEU A 311 -33.74 25.09 33.02
CA LEU A 311 -35.16 25.10 33.42
C LEU A 311 -35.30 25.84 34.76
N VAL A 312 -34.97 27.13 34.78
CA VAL A 312 -35.48 28.08 35.78
C VAL A 312 -36.67 28.80 35.16
N ARG A 313 -37.87 28.22 35.23
CA ARG A 313 -39.11 28.94 34.93
C ARG A 313 -39.69 29.49 36.23
N LYS A 314 -39.31 30.74 36.51
CA LYS A 314 -39.84 31.61 37.56
C LYS A 314 -41.30 31.96 37.26
N ASN A 315 -42.25 31.32 37.93
CA ASN A 315 -43.64 31.77 37.92
C ASN A 315 -43.80 32.96 38.89
N ARG A 316 -43.96 34.15 38.31
CA ARG A 316 -44.37 35.37 39.01
C ARG A 316 -45.89 35.36 39.22
N ALA A 317 -46.27 35.84 40.40
CA ALA A 317 -47.62 36.11 40.86
C ALA A 317 -48.40 37.04 39.94
N ALA A 318 -49.70 36.77 39.78
CA ALA A 318 -50.69 37.75 39.34
C ALA A 318 -51.40 38.32 40.57
N ARG A 319 -51.34 39.65 40.71
CA ARG A 319 -52.28 40.46 41.50
C ARG A 319 -53.40 40.91 40.55
N CYS A 320 -54.64 40.71 40.96
CA CYS A 320 -55.78 41.63 40.86
C CYS A 320 -56.94 41.01 41.62
#